data_AF-A0A1Z4LKH9-F1
#
_entry.id   AF-A0A1Z4LKH9-F1
#
_cell.length_a   1.000
_cell.length_b   1.000
_cell.length_c   1.000
_cell.angle_alpha   90.00
_cell.angle_beta   90.00
_cell.angle_gamma   90.00
#
_symmetry.space_group_name_H-M   'P 1'
#
loop_
_entity.id
_entity.type
_entity.pdbx_description
1 polymer ?
#
loop_
_entity_poly.entity_id
_entity_poly.type
_entity_poly.pdbx_seq_one_letter_code
_entity_poly.pdbx_strand_id
1 'polypeptide(L)'
;MNTATLPSLREGSTDAEVVKLQEILKQINFYSGVIDGIFGSVTKDAVVRFQREYGLVADGIVGSKTWSKLNEIGGGSMEWRKMTEAEEINEIQRIINHRMGVAALNLLALESFLGFQCTRSFYLNEKFGGNQRIMRVKCDPPRGASAAGAYEEIRIIFNLFEGFIETFDVERVIEGTEPKIKLPD
;
A
#
# COMPACT_ATOMS: atom_id res chain seq x y z
N MET A 1 18.63 -25.23 26.50
CA MET A 1 18.39 -24.04 25.67
C MET A 1 17.36 -24.43 24.62
N ASN A 2 16.14 -23.92 24.72
CA ASN A 2 15.00 -24.36 23.90
C ASN A 2 15.05 -23.60 22.57
N THR A 3 15.47 -24.25 21.48
CA THR A 3 15.42 -23.68 20.13
C THR A 3 13.96 -23.68 19.68
N ALA A 4 13.21 -22.63 20.04
CA ALA A 4 11.86 -22.43 19.57
C ALA A 4 11.87 -22.39 18.03
N THR A 5 11.51 -23.52 17.43
CA THR A 5 11.37 -23.66 15.98
C THR A 5 10.12 -22.87 15.64
N LEU A 6 10.27 -21.77 14.90
CA LEU A 6 9.12 -20.98 14.44
C LEU A 6 8.14 -21.93 13.72
N PRO A 7 6.85 -21.93 14.07
CA PRO A 7 5.89 -22.87 13.51
C PRO A 7 5.79 -22.67 12.00
N SER A 8 5.80 -23.78 11.26
CA SER A 8 5.56 -23.79 9.82
C SER A 8 4.07 -23.65 9.57
N LEU A 9 3.63 -22.44 9.22
CA LEU A 9 2.24 -22.18 8.86
C LEU A 9 2.00 -22.47 7.38
N ARG A 10 0.82 -22.99 7.07
CA ARG A 10 0.38 -23.31 5.72
C ARG A 10 -1.15 -23.25 5.65
N GLU A 11 -1.70 -23.38 4.44
CA GLU A 11 -3.14 -23.48 4.26
C GLU A 11 -3.76 -24.56 5.16
N GLY A 12 -4.84 -24.20 5.87
CA GLY A 12 -5.49 -25.03 6.88
C GLY A 12 -4.94 -24.87 8.30
N SER A 13 -3.82 -24.18 8.51
CA SER A 13 -3.39 -23.78 9.85
C SER A 13 -4.41 -22.84 10.50
N THR A 14 -4.65 -23.03 11.81
CA THR A 14 -5.55 -22.17 12.60
C THR A 14 -4.98 -22.00 14.01
N ASP A 15 -4.43 -20.83 14.32
CA ASP A 15 -3.89 -20.50 15.65
C ASP A 15 -3.56 -18.99 15.78
N ALA A 16 -3.04 -18.61 16.94
CA ALA A 16 -2.60 -17.24 17.22
C ALA A 16 -1.40 -16.78 16.35
N GLU A 17 -0.60 -17.70 15.81
CA GLU A 17 0.50 -17.35 14.92
C GLU A 17 -0.02 -17.01 13.51
N VAL A 18 -1.13 -17.60 13.08
CA VAL A 18 -1.84 -17.16 11.88
C VAL A 18 -2.40 -15.74 12.05
N VAL A 19 -2.95 -15.41 13.22
CA VAL A 19 -3.40 -14.03 13.54
C VAL A 19 -2.23 -13.06 13.36
N LYS A 20 -1.09 -13.37 13.98
CA LYS A 20 0.12 -12.54 13.89
C LYS A 20 0.64 -12.42 12.45
N LEU A 21 0.61 -13.50 11.67
CA LEU A 21 0.95 -13.48 10.26
C LEU A 21 0.04 -12.52 9.48
N GLN A 22 -1.27 -12.63 9.68
CA GLN A 22 -2.26 -11.77 9.02
C GLN A 22 -2.11 -10.30 9.42
N GLU A 23 -1.83 -10.01 10.69
CA GLU A 23 -1.54 -8.67 11.19
C GLU A 23 -0.31 -8.05 10.49
N ILE A 24 0.80 -8.79 10.45
CA ILE A 24 2.02 -8.32 9.79
C ILE A 24 1.73 -8.11 8.30
N LEU A 25 1.21 -9.11 7.59
CA LEU A 25 0.89 -8.98 6.15
C LEU A 25 -0.04 -7.81 5.85
N LYS A 26 -1.00 -7.53 6.75
CA LYS A 26 -1.91 -6.39 6.61
C LYS A 26 -1.19 -5.06 6.84
N GLN A 27 -0.37 -4.96 7.88
CA GLN A 27 0.45 -3.79 8.16
C GLN A 27 1.37 -3.44 6.98
N ILE A 28 1.87 -4.46 6.27
CA ILE A 28 2.78 -4.30 5.14
C ILE A 28 2.06 -4.30 3.78
N ASN A 29 0.72 -4.22 3.78
CA ASN A 29 -0.15 -4.13 2.60
C ASN A 29 -0.13 -5.34 1.64
N PHE A 30 0.23 -6.52 2.12
CA PHE A 30 0.12 -7.78 1.38
C PHE A 30 -1.22 -8.50 1.62
N TYR A 31 -1.98 -8.10 2.65
CA TYR A 31 -3.23 -8.78 3.04
C TYR A 31 -4.37 -7.79 3.29
N SER A 32 -5.45 -7.93 2.53
CA SER A 32 -6.68 -7.12 2.66
C SER A 32 -7.82 -7.84 3.38
N GLY A 33 -7.62 -9.12 3.73
CA GLY A 33 -8.63 -9.94 4.40
C GLY A 33 -8.87 -9.57 5.87
N VAL A 34 -9.80 -10.31 6.48
CA VAL A 34 -10.08 -10.23 7.92
C VAL A 34 -8.96 -10.94 8.68
N ILE A 35 -8.59 -10.40 9.83
CA ILE A 35 -7.68 -11.07 10.77
C ILE A 35 -8.55 -11.99 11.62
N ASP A 36 -8.59 -13.28 11.27
CA ASP A 36 -9.46 -14.29 11.86
C ASP A 36 -8.68 -15.49 12.41
N GLY A 37 -7.36 -15.54 12.20
CA GLY A 37 -6.53 -16.66 12.62
C GLY A 37 -6.71 -17.92 11.76
N ILE A 38 -7.36 -17.80 10.59
CA ILE A 38 -7.57 -18.91 9.66
C ILE A 38 -6.68 -18.72 8.44
N PHE A 39 -5.76 -19.66 8.22
CA PHE A 39 -4.89 -19.63 7.05
C PHE A 39 -5.65 -20.22 5.85
N GLY A 40 -6.54 -19.41 5.28
CA GLY A 40 -7.28 -19.72 4.06
C GLY A 40 -6.53 -19.33 2.78
N SER A 41 -7.23 -19.43 1.63
CA SER A 41 -6.70 -19.08 0.31
C SER A 41 -6.20 -17.63 0.24
N VAL A 42 -6.93 -16.68 0.83
CA VAL A 42 -6.55 -15.25 0.83
C VAL A 42 -5.23 -15.04 1.59
N THR A 43 -5.03 -15.73 2.72
CA THR A 43 -3.76 -15.66 3.47
C THR A 43 -2.63 -16.31 2.69
N LYS A 44 -2.89 -17.44 2.03
CA LYS A 44 -1.91 -18.11 1.17
C LYS A 44 -1.45 -17.23 0.02
N ASP A 45 -2.38 -16.60 -0.68
CA ASP A 45 -2.07 -15.69 -1.78
C ASP A 45 -1.21 -14.52 -1.30
N ALA A 46 -1.54 -13.94 -0.14
CA ALA A 46 -0.72 -12.90 0.49
C ALA A 46 0.71 -13.38 0.82
N VAL A 47 0.85 -14.60 1.36
CA VAL A 47 2.17 -15.20 1.64
C VAL A 47 2.96 -15.45 0.35
N VAL A 48 2.33 -16.02 -0.67
CA VAL A 48 2.99 -16.27 -1.97
C VAL A 48 3.44 -14.96 -2.59
N ARG A 49 2.60 -13.92 -2.58
CA ARG A 49 2.95 -12.59 -3.07
C ARG A 49 4.13 -12.00 -2.30
N PHE A 50 4.10 -12.06 -0.97
CA PHE A 50 5.21 -11.62 -0.13
C PHE A 50 6.49 -12.37 -0.45
N GLN A 51 6.42 -13.70 -0.58
CA GLN A 51 7.58 -14.51 -0.92
C GLN A 51 8.17 -14.13 -2.28
N ARG A 52 7.34 -13.92 -3.31
CA ARG A 52 7.83 -13.48 -4.64
C ARG A 52 8.52 -12.13 -4.57
N GLU A 53 7.88 -11.16 -3.91
CA GLU A 53 8.40 -9.80 -3.80
C GLU A 53 9.80 -9.78 -3.18
N TYR A 54 10.00 -10.56 -2.13
CA TYR A 54 11.27 -10.60 -1.40
C TYR A 54 12.23 -11.70 -1.87
N GLY A 55 12.01 -12.26 -3.06
CA GLY A 55 12.90 -13.25 -3.68
C GLY A 55 13.03 -14.56 -2.90
N LEU A 56 12.00 -14.93 -2.14
CA LEU A 56 11.89 -16.19 -1.42
C LEU A 56 11.27 -17.26 -2.32
N VAL A 57 11.35 -18.52 -1.89
CA VAL A 57 10.59 -19.60 -2.53
C VAL A 57 9.10 -19.33 -2.30
N ALA A 58 8.36 -19.12 -3.39
CA ALA A 58 6.95 -18.74 -3.39
C ALA A 58 6.01 -19.96 -3.30
N ASP A 59 6.16 -20.76 -2.24
CA ASP A 59 5.42 -22.01 -1.99
C ASP A 59 4.15 -21.82 -1.14
N GLY A 60 3.92 -20.62 -0.60
CA GLY A 60 2.81 -20.32 0.29
C GLY A 60 2.97 -20.89 1.71
N ILE A 61 4.17 -21.37 2.06
CA ILE A 61 4.49 -21.92 3.38
C ILE A 61 5.34 -20.91 4.16
N VAL A 62 4.86 -20.54 5.35
CA VAL A 62 5.58 -19.61 6.22
C VAL A 62 6.55 -20.41 7.09
N GLY A 63 7.75 -20.64 6.55
CA GLY A 63 8.88 -21.21 7.26
C GLY A 63 9.76 -20.15 7.95
N SER A 64 10.87 -20.59 8.54
CA SER A 64 11.81 -19.70 9.27
C SER A 64 12.32 -18.52 8.43
N LYS A 65 12.62 -18.75 7.13
CA LYS A 65 13.06 -17.69 6.21
C LYS A 65 11.97 -16.64 5.98
N THR A 66 10.73 -17.08 5.76
CA THR A 66 9.58 -16.18 5.56
C THR A 66 9.29 -15.38 6.82
N TRP A 67 9.29 -16.02 7.99
CA TRP A 67 9.14 -15.34 9.27
C TRP A 67 10.24 -14.31 9.53
N SER A 68 11.50 -14.67 9.26
CA SER A 68 12.63 -13.75 9.44
C SER A 68 12.44 -12.50 8.60
N LYS A 69 12.06 -12.65 7.32
CA LYS A 69 11.82 -11.52 6.42
C LYS A 69 10.58 -10.72 6.84
N LEU A 70 9.49 -11.36 7.26
CA LEU A 70 8.29 -10.69 7.76
C LEU A 70 8.60 -9.81 8.97
N ASN A 71 9.38 -10.31 9.93
CA ASN A 71 9.72 -9.55 11.14
C ASN A 71 10.70 -8.41 10.85
N GLU A 72 11.68 -8.63 9.97
CA GLU A 72 12.59 -7.58 9.50
C GLU A 72 11.83 -6.41 8.86
N ILE A 73 10.85 -6.74 8.02
CA ILE A 73 10.06 -5.77 7.29
C ILE A 73 9.00 -5.13 8.21
N GLY A 74 8.22 -5.93 8.94
CA GLY A 74 7.13 -5.52 9.83
C GLY A 74 7.54 -4.70 11.06
N GLY A 75 8.82 -4.76 11.48
CA GLY A 75 9.33 -4.03 12.64
C GLY A 75 9.61 -2.53 12.40
N GLY A 76 9.46 -2.03 11.16
CA GLY A 76 9.74 -0.63 10.82
C GLY A 76 8.53 0.31 10.93
N SER A 77 8.76 1.56 11.31
CA SER A 77 7.80 2.67 11.10
C SER A 77 7.67 2.98 9.61
N MET A 78 6.44 3.20 9.11
CA MET A 78 6.23 3.71 7.74
C MET A 78 6.93 5.06 7.58
N GLU A 79 7.86 5.14 6.62
CA GLU A 79 8.61 6.35 6.31
C GLU A 79 8.34 6.73 4.86
N TRP A 80 7.39 7.64 4.70
CA TRP A 80 7.17 8.32 3.44
C TRP A 80 8.30 9.29 3.18
N ARG A 81 8.70 9.45 1.93
CA ARG A 81 9.50 10.58 1.47
C ARG A 81 8.91 11.16 0.20
N LYS A 82 9.17 12.44 -0.02
CA LYS A 82 8.86 13.08 -1.30
C LYS A 82 9.78 12.54 -2.39
N MET A 83 9.24 12.33 -3.58
CA MET A 83 10.00 11.96 -4.77
C MET A 83 10.85 13.12 -5.26
N THR A 84 11.97 12.79 -5.89
CA THR A 84 12.74 13.74 -6.72
C THR A 84 12.05 13.93 -8.06
N GLU A 85 12.30 15.04 -8.76
CA GLU A 85 11.69 15.32 -10.08
C GLU A 85 11.88 14.17 -11.09
N ALA A 86 13.07 13.54 -11.10
CA ALA A 86 13.34 12.40 -11.98
C ALA A 86 12.49 11.16 -11.62
N GLU A 87 12.27 10.91 -10.32
CA GLU A 87 11.38 9.84 -9.86
C GLU A 87 9.91 10.15 -10.18
N GLU A 88 9.49 11.41 -10.05
CA GLU A 88 8.13 11.84 -10.40
C GLU A 88 7.84 11.59 -11.88
N ILE A 89 8.79 11.89 -12.78
CA ILE A 89 8.63 11.61 -14.22
C ILE A 89 8.42 10.12 -14.47
N ASN A 90 9.23 9.26 -13.85
CA ASN A 90 9.10 7.82 -13.99
C ASN A 90 7.77 7.31 -13.42
N GLU A 91 7.31 7.89 -12.31
CA GLU A 91 6.03 7.53 -11.70
C GLU A 91 4.85 7.99 -12.56
N ILE A 92 4.91 9.18 -13.14
CA ILE A 92 3.90 9.67 -14.09
C ILE A 92 3.83 8.71 -15.29
N GLN A 93 4.97 8.31 -15.87
CA GLN A 93 5.01 7.33 -16.95
C GLN A 93 4.38 6.00 -16.53
N ARG A 94 4.62 5.53 -15.31
CA ARG A 94 4.00 4.31 -14.78
C ARG A 94 2.49 4.45 -14.71
N ILE A 95 1.99 5.57 -14.18
CA ILE A 95 0.55 5.83 -13.99
C ILE A 95 -0.16 5.88 -15.35
N ILE A 96 0.35 6.66 -16.31
CA ILE A 96 -0.32 6.85 -17.60
C ILE A 96 -0.27 5.61 -18.49
N ASN A 97 0.74 4.75 -18.31
CA ASN A 97 0.89 3.51 -19.09
C ASN A 97 0.22 2.29 -18.43
N HIS A 98 -0.44 2.46 -17.28
CA HIS A 98 -1.11 1.37 -16.58
C HIS A 98 -2.62 1.59 -16.48
N ARG A 99 -3.41 0.53 -16.73
CA ARG A 99 -4.89 0.59 -16.70
C ARG A 99 -5.45 1.17 -15.40
N MET A 100 -4.87 0.77 -14.26
CA MET A 100 -5.30 1.22 -12.94
C MET A 100 -4.82 2.65 -12.64
N GLY A 101 -3.67 3.06 -13.18
CA GLY A 101 -3.21 4.43 -13.09
C GLY A 101 -4.12 5.38 -13.88
N VAL A 102 -4.46 5.02 -15.12
CA VAL A 102 -5.43 5.78 -15.94
C VAL A 102 -6.81 5.80 -15.29
N ALA A 103 -7.27 4.70 -14.68
CA ALA A 103 -8.52 4.68 -13.93
C ALA A 103 -8.51 5.68 -12.76
N ALA A 104 -7.41 5.78 -12.02
CA ALA A 104 -7.26 6.78 -10.96
C ALA A 104 -7.26 8.22 -11.50
N LEU A 105 -6.60 8.48 -12.64
CA LEU A 105 -6.63 9.79 -13.29
C LEU A 105 -8.04 10.16 -13.77
N ASN A 106 -8.80 9.21 -14.30
CA ASN A 106 -10.20 9.43 -14.68
C ASN A 106 -11.06 9.78 -13.46
N LEU A 107 -10.85 9.14 -12.31
CA LEU A 107 -11.53 9.50 -11.06
C LEU A 107 -11.21 10.95 -10.66
N LEU A 108 -9.93 11.35 -10.69
CA LEU A 108 -9.55 12.74 -10.42
C LEU A 108 -10.21 13.72 -11.39
N ALA A 109 -10.34 13.35 -12.67
CA ALA A 109 -11.02 14.16 -13.67
C ALA A 109 -12.49 14.39 -13.30
N LEU A 110 -13.20 13.32 -12.94
CA LEU A 110 -14.61 13.36 -12.54
C LEU A 110 -14.83 14.21 -11.28
N GLU A 111 -13.85 14.26 -10.38
CA GLU A 111 -13.90 15.08 -9.16
C GLU A 111 -13.34 16.51 -9.36
N SER A 112 -12.94 16.88 -10.59
CA SER A 112 -12.37 18.18 -10.95
C SER A 112 -10.98 18.49 -10.38
N PHE A 113 -10.19 17.46 -10.08
CA PHE A 113 -8.82 17.54 -9.52
C PHE A 113 -7.70 17.48 -10.57
N LEU A 114 -7.97 17.83 -11.83
CA LEU A 114 -6.93 17.83 -12.88
C LEU A 114 -6.52 19.20 -13.44
N GLY A 115 -7.18 20.30 -13.04
CA GLY A 115 -6.93 21.62 -13.64
C GLY A 115 -5.60 22.29 -13.23
N PHE A 116 -5.30 23.44 -13.85
CA PHE A 116 -4.03 24.17 -13.70
C PHE A 116 -3.77 24.73 -12.30
N GLN A 117 -4.83 25.03 -11.56
CA GLN A 117 -4.77 25.44 -10.15
C GLN A 117 -4.55 24.29 -9.16
N CYS A 118 -4.32 23.06 -9.67
CA CYS A 118 -4.00 21.90 -8.85
C CYS A 118 -2.51 21.58 -8.91
N THR A 119 -1.88 21.50 -7.75
CA THR A 119 -0.51 21.01 -7.57
C THR A 119 -0.51 19.49 -7.36
N ARG A 120 0.55 18.83 -7.85
CA ARG A 120 0.77 17.40 -7.66
C ARG A 120 2.14 17.20 -7.03
N SER A 121 2.18 16.36 -6.01
CA SER A 121 3.41 15.93 -5.36
C SER A 121 3.36 14.43 -5.22
N PHE A 122 4.49 13.77 -5.48
CA PHE A 122 4.56 12.32 -5.37
C PHE A 122 5.42 11.90 -4.19
N TYR A 123 5.00 10.82 -3.55
CA TYR A 123 5.66 10.28 -2.37
C TYR A 123 5.81 8.79 -2.52
N LEU A 124 6.87 8.27 -1.95
CA LEU A 124 7.14 6.85 -1.95
C LEU A 124 7.50 6.40 -0.55
N ASN A 125 7.07 5.18 -0.22
CA ASN A 125 7.47 4.50 0.99
C ASN A 125 8.60 3.54 0.60
N GLU A 126 9.81 3.75 1.11
CA GLU A 126 10.96 2.88 0.84
C GLU A 126 10.93 1.60 1.68
N LYS A 127 10.27 1.64 2.83
CA LYS A 127 10.05 0.45 3.65
C LYS A 127 8.95 -0.39 3.02
N PHE A 128 8.96 -1.69 3.30
CA PHE A 128 8.00 -2.65 2.74
C PHE A 128 8.10 -2.83 1.21
N GLY A 129 9.33 -2.76 0.67
CA GLY A 129 9.62 -3.14 -0.72
C GLY A 129 9.32 -2.06 -1.76
N GLY A 130 8.96 -0.84 -1.35
CA GLY A 130 8.66 0.19 -2.35
C GLY A 130 7.30 -0.02 -3.02
N ASN A 131 6.37 -0.71 -2.37
CA ASN A 131 5.14 -1.15 -3.01
C ASN A 131 3.95 -0.22 -2.82
N GLN A 132 4.14 0.91 -2.15
CA GLN A 132 3.16 1.98 -2.14
C GLN A 132 3.75 3.30 -2.61
N ARG A 133 2.96 4.00 -3.41
CA ARG A 133 3.24 5.34 -3.94
C ARG A 133 2.01 6.21 -3.73
N ILE A 134 2.22 7.48 -3.43
CA ILE A 134 1.13 8.43 -3.27
C ILE A 134 1.30 9.53 -4.30
N MET A 135 0.24 9.77 -5.08
CA MET A 135 0.05 11.04 -5.76
C MET A 135 -0.89 11.89 -4.94
N ARG A 136 -0.36 12.93 -4.32
CA ARG A 136 -1.14 13.95 -3.63
C ARG A 136 -1.49 15.04 -4.61
N VAL A 137 -2.77 15.39 -4.68
CA VAL A 137 -3.29 16.46 -5.52
C VAL A 137 -3.99 17.49 -4.65
N LYS A 138 -3.47 18.72 -4.64
CA LYS A 138 -4.04 19.85 -3.91
C LYS A 138 -4.52 20.92 -4.88
N CYS A 139 -5.75 21.40 -4.74
CA CYS A 139 -6.32 22.45 -5.60
C CYS A 139 -6.75 23.67 -4.78
N ASP A 140 -6.47 24.87 -5.30
CA ASP A 140 -6.93 26.15 -4.75
C ASP A 140 -7.82 26.87 -5.78
N PRO A 141 -9.07 27.30 -5.45
CA PRO A 141 -9.79 27.03 -4.20
C PRO A 141 -10.18 25.54 -4.05
N PRO A 142 -10.58 25.09 -2.85
CA PRO A 142 -11.01 23.72 -2.58
C PRO A 142 -12.05 23.23 -3.59
N ARG A 143 -11.98 21.94 -3.97
CA ARG A 143 -12.80 21.35 -5.02
C ARG A 143 -13.57 20.12 -4.52
N GLY A 144 -14.43 19.57 -5.36
CA GLY A 144 -15.21 18.40 -5.02
C GLY A 144 -16.38 18.71 -4.07
N ALA A 145 -17.55 18.17 -4.41
CA ALA A 145 -18.73 18.24 -3.57
C ALA A 145 -18.97 16.84 -3.00
N SER A 146 -18.64 16.63 -1.72
CA SER A 146 -19.19 15.53 -0.95
C SER A 146 -20.43 16.01 -0.21
N ALA A 147 -21.35 15.09 0.12
CA ALA A 147 -22.48 15.37 0.98
C ALA A 147 -22.07 15.89 2.39
N ALA A 148 -20.79 15.75 2.75
CA ALA A 148 -20.22 16.13 4.06
C ALA A 148 -19.32 17.38 4.05
N GLY A 149 -19.05 18.01 2.89
CA GLY A 149 -18.16 19.18 2.78
C GLY A 149 -17.29 19.20 1.50
N ALA A 150 -16.62 20.33 1.26
CA ALA A 150 -15.60 20.46 0.23
C ALA A 150 -14.25 19.88 0.73
N TYR A 151 -13.40 19.42 -0.18
CA TYR A 151 -12.05 18.97 0.15
C TYR A 151 -11.03 19.62 -0.80
N GLU A 152 -9.88 20.04 -0.29
CA GLU A 152 -8.86 20.67 -1.15
C GLU A 152 -7.83 19.66 -1.67
N GLU A 153 -7.82 18.46 -1.10
CA GLU A 153 -6.78 17.46 -1.32
C GLU A 153 -7.38 16.07 -1.56
N ILE A 154 -7.02 15.47 -2.70
CA ILE A 154 -7.20 14.04 -2.97
C ILE A 154 -5.82 13.39 -2.97
N ARG A 155 -5.69 12.26 -2.29
CA ARG A 155 -4.52 11.39 -2.39
C ARG A 155 -4.91 10.08 -3.03
N ILE A 156 -4.19 9.73 -4.08
CA ILE A 156 -4.27 8.41 -4.69
C ILE A 156 -3.11 7.59 -4.15
N ILE A 157 -3.42 6.49 -3.47
CA ILE A 157 -2.45 5.52 -2.97
C ILE A 157 -2.38 4.39 -3.99
N PHE A 158 -1.31 4.31 -4.76
CA PHE A 158 -1.07 3.21 -5.69
C PHE A 158 -0.42 2.05 -4.94
N ASN A 159 -1.02 0.86 -5.03
CA ASN A 159 -0.47 -0.37 -4.51
C ASN A 159 0.18 -1.15 -5.66
N LEU A 160 1.48 -1.36 -5.56
CA LEU A 160 2.30 -2.01 -6.57
C LEU A 160 2.55 -3.47 -6.20
N PHE A 161 2.64 -4.32 -7.22
CA PHE A 161 3.10 -5.70 -7.10
C PHE A 161 3.98 -6.03 -8.29
N GLU A 162 5.19 -6.55 -8.03
CA GLU A 162 6.20 -6.80 -9.08
C GLU A 162 6.44 -5.56 -9.99
N GLY A 163 6.33 -4.36 -9.41
CA GLY A 163 6.51 -3.08 -10.11
C GLY A 163 5.29 -2.57 -10.90
N PHE A 164 4.17 -3.30 -10.95
CA PHE A 164 2.96 -2.86 -11.65
C PHE A 164 1.91 -2.32 -10.67
N ILE A 165 1.13 -1.31 -11.08
CA ILE A 165 0.04 -0.75 -10.25
C ILE A 165 -1.13 -1.74 -10.23
N GLU A 166 -1.22 -2.57 -9.21
CA GLU A 166 -2.28 -3.59 -9.13
C GLU A 166 -3.64 -2.98 -8.78
N THR A 167 -3.65 -2.08 -7.80
CA THR A 167 -4.84 -1.38 -7.30
C THR A 167 -4.50 0.06 -6.92
N PHE A 168 -5.53 0.86 -6.65
CA PHE A 168 -5.35 2.14 -5.99
C PHE A 168 -6.46 2.39 -4.97
N ASP A 169 -6.11 3.07 -3.90
CA ASP A 169 -7.04 3.59 -2.91
C ASP A 169 -7.13 5.12 -3.01
N VAL A 170 -8.25 5.68 -2.55
CA VAL A 170 -8.49 7.12 -2.59
C VAL A 170 -8.76 7.63 -1.19
N GLU A 171 -7.97 8.60 -0.77
CA GLU A 171 -8.22 9.41 0.41
C GLU A 171 -8.65 10.81 -0.02
N ARG A 172 -9.80 11.27 0.48
CA ARG A 172 -10.28 12.64 0.32
C ARG A 172 -10.08 13.34 1.65
N VAL A 173 -9.21 14.34 1.68
CA VAL A 173 -8.86 15.07 2.90
C VAL A 173 -9.76 16.29 3.01
N ILE A 174 -10.69 16.25 3.96
CA ILE A 174 -11.64 17.34 4.21
C ILE A 174 -10.90 18.48 4.91
N GLU A 175 -11.25 19.72 4.57
CA GLU A 175 -10.70 20.91 5.21
C GLU A 175 -10.84 20.84 6.74
N GLY A 176 -9.76 21.16 7.46
CA GLY A 176 -9.72 21.12 8.93
C GLY A 176 -9.63 19.71 9.54
N THR A 177 -9.52 18.65 8.74
CA THR A 177 -9.34 17.27 9.23
C THR A 177 -7.89 16.80 9.07
N GLU A 178 -7.44 15.93 9.99
CA GLU A 178 -6.12 15.32 9.89
C GLU A 178 -6.14 14.15 8.89
N PRO A 179 -5.22 14.12 7.91
CA PRO A 179 -5.12 12.99 6.99
C PRO A 179 -4.71 11.68 7.69
N LYS A 180 -5.17 10.54 7.17
CA LYS A 180 -4.81 9.20 7.64
C LYS A 180 -3.32 8.91 7.50
N ILE A 181 -2.70 9.43 6.45
CA ILE A 181 -1.27 9.26 6.18
C ILE A 181 -0.55 10.58 6.44
N LYS A 182 0.50 10.57 7.27
CA LYS A 182 1.34 11.76 7.43
C LYS A 182 2.45 11.74 6.37
N LEU A 183 2.50 12.77 5.55
CA LEU A 183 3.51 12.96 4.52
C LEU A 183 4.53 14.00 4.99
N PRO A 184 5.83 13.82 4.71
CA PRO A 184 6.83 14.86 4.96
C PRO A 184 6.72 15.93 3.86
N ASP A 185 6.19 17.09 4.21
CA ASP A 185 6.13 18.25 3.31
C ASP A 185 7.43 19.06 3.31
#